data_AF-A0A517MIG1-F1
#
_entry.id   AF-A0A517MIG1-F1
#
_cell.length_a   1.000
_cell.length_b   1.000
_cell.length_c   1.000
_cell.angle_alpha   90.00
_cell.angle_beta   90.00
_cell.angle_gamma   90.00
#
_symmetry.space_group_name_H-M   'P 1'
#
loop_
_entity.id
_entity.type
_entity.pdbx_description
1 polymer ?
#
loop_
_entity_poly.entity_id
_entity_poly.type
_entity_poly.pdbx_seq_one_letter_code
_entity_poly.pdbx_strand_id
1 'polypeptide(L)'
;MTTRRNHHLLILAAMAFCSLTTSVQAQPPKMKYSTKIPANVVIPDRTETRLGALEFVDGFPTEATAEKVWDHIDFSRAIEAMIMTTPAASLQGSLTHRPELLEKKVNGEILHSWDGESTWTY
;
A
#
# COMPACT_ATOMS: atom_id res chain seq x y z
N MET A 1 -18.41 -84.37 10.23
CA MET A 1 -17.07 -83.99 9.70
C MET A 1 -17.16 -82.62 9.00
N THR A 2 -17.12 -81.50 9.73
CA THR A 2 -17.12 -80.14 9.09
C THR A 2 -16.31 -79.07 9.86
N THR A 3 -15.72 -79.37 11.02
CA THR A 3 -15.06 -78.39 11.89
C THR A 3 -13.71 -77.86 11.37
N ARG A 4 -12.92 -78.67 10.64
CA ARG A 4 -11.62 -78.22 10.08
C ARG A 4 -11.76 -77.16 8.99
N ARG A 5 -12.81 -77.23 8.15
CA ARG A 5 -12.99 -76.31 7.01
C ARG A 5 -13.37 -74.89 7.44
N ASN A 6 -14.10 -74.74 8.55
CA ASN A 6 -14.50 -73.43 9.06
C ASN A 6 -13.36 -72.68 9.77
N HIS A 7 -12.37 -73.37 10.35
CA HIS A 7 -11.21 -72.73 10.96
C HIS A 7 -10.27 -72.10 9.91
N HIS A 8 -10.10 -72.73 8.74
CA HIS A 8 -9.32 -72.15 7.65
C HIS A 8 -9.97 -70.90 7.05
N LEU A 9 -11.30 -70.84 6.99
CA LEU A 9 -12.06 -69.67 6.54
C LEU A 9 -11.98 -68.50 7.53
N LEU A 10 -11.96 -68.78 8.83
CA LEU A 10 -11.78 -67.75 9.87
C LEU A 10 -10.37 -67.14 9.89
N ILE A 11 -9.34 -67.94 9.63
CA ILE A 11 -7.95 -67.46 9.56
C ILE A 11 -7.72 -66.55 8.34
N LEU A 12 -8.31 -66.88 7.19
CA LEU A 12 -8.22 -66.07 5.97
C LEU A 12 -8.95 -64.73 6.10
N ALA A 13 -10.11 -64.70 6.77
CA ALA A 13 -10.84 -63.46 7.04
C ALA A 13 -10.10 -62.55 8.03
N ALA A 14 -9.43 -63.11 9.04
CA ALA A 14 -8.63 -62.33 9.98
C ALA A 14 -7.39 -61.70 9.32
N MET A 15 -6.76 -62.40 8.38
CA MET A 15 -5.59 -61.89 7.65
C MET A 15 -5.96 -60.77 6.65
N ALA A 16 -7.17 -60.82 6.07
CA ALA A 16 -7.70 -59.74 5.22
C ALA A 16 -8.14 -58.50 6.02
N PHE A 17 -8.47 -58.64 7.31
CA PHE A 17 -8.83 -57.51 8.15
C PHE A 17 -7.59 -56.74 8.65
N CYS A 18 -6.45 -57.43 8.85
CA CYS A 18 -5.18 -56.80 9.22
C CYS A 18 -4.52 -55.98 8.10
N SER A 19 -4.86 -56.22 6.83
CA SER A 19 -4.23 -55.51 5.70
C SER A 19 -4.84 -54.15 5.39
N LEU A 20 -6.04 -53.83 5.90
CA LEU A 20 -6.69 -52.53 5.69
C LEU A 20 -6.32 -51.46 6.73
N THR A 21 -5.73 -51.82 7.87
CA THR A 21 -5.43 -50.86 8.96
C THR A 21 -4.07 -50.18 8.86
N THR A 22 -3.21 -50.54 7.89
CA THR A 22 -1.81 -50.08 7.84
C THR A 22 -1.60 -48.74 7.11
N SER A 23 -2.65 -48.09 6.61
CA SER A 23 -2.51 -46.91 5.73
C SER A 23 -2.67 -45.53 6.38
N VAL A 24 -2.77 -45.42 7.71
CA VAL A 24 -3.03 -44.12 8.39
C VAL A 24 -1.99 -43.81 9.46
N GLN A 25 -0.74 -43.53 9.05
CA GLN A 25 0.19 -42.77 9.90
C GLN A 25 1.35 -42.17 9.07
N ALA A 26 1.04 -41.37 8.05
CA ALA A 26 2.05 -40.51 7.42
C ALA A 26 2.11 -39.17 8.18
N GLN A 27 2.94 -39.09 9.22
CA GLN A 27 3.27 -37.80 9.82
C GLN A 27 4.19 -37.02 8.86
N PRO A 28 3.93 -35.73 8.59
CA PRO A 28 4.75 -34.94 7.69
C PRO A 28 6.20 -34.89 8.21
N PRO A 29 7.21 -35.13 7.35
CA PRO A 29 8.60 -35.22 7.77
C PRO A 29 9.09 -33.86 8.31
N LYS A 30 9.53 -33.82 9.57
CA LYS A 30 10.21 -32.65 10.15
C LYS A 30 11.55 -32.43 9.42
N MET A 31 11.59 -31.44 8.53
CA MET A 31 12.79 -31.05 7.79
C MET A 31 13.87 -30.47 8.72
N LYS A 32 15.09 -31.02 8.62
CA LYS A 32 16.23 -30.73 9.50
C LYS A 32 16.89 -29.36 9.29
N TYR A 33 16.53 -28.63 8.23
CA TYR A 33 17.10 -27.33 7.86
C TYR A 33 16.07 -26.20 7.83
N SER A 34 14.99 -26.30 8.62
CA SER A 34 14.08 -25.18 8.82
C SER A 34 14.63 -24.25 9.89
N THR A 35 15.52 -23.34 9.50
CA THR A 35 15.94 -22.23 10.37
C THR A 35 14.72 -21.36 10.66
N LYS A 36 14.48 -20.96 11.92
CA LYS A 36 13.47 -19.94 12.22
C LYS A 36 13.87 -18.67 11.48
N ILE A 37 13.00 -18.17 10.61
CA ILE A 37 13.23 -16.92 9.89
C ILE A 37 13.44 -15.83 10.96
N PRO A 38 14.60 -15.15 10.97
CA PRO A 38 14.87 -14.15 11.97
C PRO A 38 13.78 -13.06 11.90
N ALA A 39 13.29 -12.62 13.05
CA ALA A 39 12.23 -11.61 13.13
C ALA A 39 12.56 -10.28 12.42
N ASN A 40 13.84 -10.05 12.09
CA ASN A 40 14.33 -8.90 11.34
C ASN A 40 14.22 -9.04 9.81
N VAL A 41 13.88 -10.23 9.29
CA VAL A 41 13.67 -10.46 7.85
C VAL A 41 12.19 -10.36 7.48
N VAL A 42 11.30 -10.56 8.46
CA VAL A 42 9.86 -10.38 8.27
C VAL A 42 9.53 -8.90 8.52
N ILE A 43 8.82 -8.28 7.57
CA ILE A 43 8.27 -6.94 7.78
C ILE A 43 7.35 -7.01 9.00
N PRO A 44 7.55 -6.16 10.03
CA PRO A 44 6.68 -6.17 11.20
C PRO A 44 5.25 -5.80 10.79
N ASP A 45 4.26 -6.56 11.31
CA ASP A 45 2.83 -6.39 10.97
C ASP A 45 2.32 -4.96 11.22
N ARG A 46 2.96 -4.22 12.14
CA ARG A 46 2.62 -2.83 12.46
C ARG A 46 3.90 -2.03 12.69
N THR A 47 4.05 -0.93 11.94
CA THR A 47 5.16 0.03 12.09
C THR A 47 4.62 1.40 12.44
N GLU A 48 5.10 1.98 13.54
CA GLU A 48 4.76 3.35 13.93
C GLU A 48 5.61 4.35 13.15
N THR A 49 4.95 5.25 12.40
CA THR A 49 5.61 6.30 11.62
C THR A 49 4.99 7.67 11.90
N ARG A 50 5.59 8.74 11.36
CA ARG A 50 5.00 10.09 11.43
C ARG A 50 3.66 10.20 10.71
N LEU A 51 3.36 9.28 9.80
CA LEU A 51 2.09 9.20 9.07
C LEU A 51 1.03 8.39 9.85
N GLY A 52 1.37 7.96 11.06
CA GLY A 52 0.59 7.04 11.88
C GLY A 52 1.08 5.60 11.78
N ALA A 53 0.30 4.69 12.37
CA ALA A 53 0.58 3.26 12.30
C ALA A 53 0.29 2.74 10.88
N LEU A 54 1.31 2.12 10.28
CA LEU A 54 1.23 1.42 9.01
C LEU A 54 1.11 -0.08 9.29
N GLU A 55 0.12 -0.73 8.69
CA GLU A 55 -0.18 -2.15 8.90
C GLU A 55 0.11 -2.95 7.64
N PHE A 56 0.81 -4.06 7.82
CA PHE A 56 1.25 -4.93 6.74
C PHE A 56 0.75 -6.36 7.01
N VAL A 57 0.15 -6.97 5.99
CA VAL A 57 -0.24 -8.39 6.00
C VAL A 57 0.63 -9.09 4.98
N ASP A 58 1.47 -10.04 5.41
CA ASP A 58 2.41 -10.77 4.55
C ASP A 58 3.33 -9.84 3.72
N GLY A 59 3.69 -8.69 4.32
CA GLY A 59 4.50 -7.65 3.67
C GLY A 59 3.74 -6.76 2.68
N PHE A 60 2.47 -7.06 2.37
CA PHE A 60 1.61 -6.17 1.60
C PHE A 60 0.93 -5.14 2.51
N PRO A 61 0.88 -3.86 2.11
CA PRO A 61 0.14 -2.86 2.85
C PRO A 61 -1.36 -3.18 2.81
N THR A 62 -2.05 -2.97 3.92
CA THR A 62 -3.52 -2.92 3.92
C THR A 62 -4.01 -1.74 3.07
N GLU A 63 -5.26 -1.78 2.58
CA GLU A 63 -5.84 -0.70 1.75
C GLU A 63 -5.74 0.67 2.43
N ALA A 64 -6.09 0.73 3.72
CA ALA A 64 -5.96 1.95 4.53
C ALA A 64 -4.51 2.43 4.71
N THR A 65 -3.53 1.52 4.67
CA THR A 65 -2.10 1.88 4.72
C THR A 65 -1.62 2.39 3.37
N ALA A 66 -2.09 1.78 2.26
CA ALA A 66 -1.77 2.23 0.92
C ALA A 66 -2.32 3.64 0.66
N GLU A 67 -3.57 3.92 1.03
CA GLU A 67 -4.19 5.24 0.90
C GLU A 67 -3.40 6.33 1.64
N LYS A 68 -3.03 6.09 2.91
CA LYS A 68 -2.20 7.02 3.70
C LYS A 68 -0.85 7.31 3.05
N VAL A 69 -0.22 6.30 2.44
CA VAL A 69 1.06 6.47 1.76
C VAL A 69 0.89 7.31 0.49
N TRP A 70 -0.18 7.08 -0.27
CA TRP A 70 -0.50 7.87 -1.47
C TRP A 70 -0.78 9.32 -1.13
N ASP A 71 -1.60 9.58 -0.12
CA ASP A 71 -1.90 10.94 0.35
C ASP A 71 -0.63 11.71 0.73
N HIS A 72 0.31 11.03 1.40
CA HIS A 72 1.56 11.67 1.79
C HIS A 72 2.47 12.00 0.59
N ILE A 73 2.52 11.11 -0.41
CA ILE A 73 3.28 11.33 -1.64
C ILE A 73 2.67 12.51 -2.41
N ASP A 74 1.35 12.56 -2.53
CA ASP A 74 0.65 13.64 -3.22
C ASP A 74 0.82 14.97 -2.50
N PHE A 75 0.76 14.97 -1.17
CA PHE A 75 1.03 16.16 -0.36
C PHE A 75 2.46 16.69 -0.59
N SER A 76 3.45 15.81 -0.58
CA SER A 76 4.85 16.20 -0.78
C SER A 76 5.09 16.76 -2.19
N ARG A 77 4.49 16.10 -3.20
CA ARG A 77 4.57 16.55 -4.60
C ARG A 77 3.82 17.86 -4.83
N ALA A 78 2.70 18.08 -4.14
CA ALA A 78 1.95 19.34 -4.22
C ALA A 78 2.77 20.51 -3.67
N ILE A 79 3.47 20.32 -2.55
CA ILE A 79 4.36 21.35 -1.98
C ILE A 79 5.50 21.67 -2.95
N GLU A 80 6.15 20.65 -3.52
CA GLU A 80 7.21 20.86 -4.51
C GLU A 80 6.70 21.64 -5.72
N ALA A 81 5.54 21.25 -6.26
CA ALA A 81 4.92 21.94 -7.39
C ALA A 81 4.60 23.41 -7.07
N MET A 82 4.06 23.70 -5.88
CA MET A 82 3.80 25.08 -5.43
C MET A 82 5.08 25.93 -5.41
N ILE A 83 6.16 25.39 -4.84
CA ILE A 83 7.44 26.11 -4.75
C ILE A 83 8.01 26.36 -6.16
N MET A 84 8.04 25.33 -7.00
CA MET A 84 8.57 25.43 -8.37
C MET A 84 7.75 26.39 -9.26
N THR A 85 6.45 26.52 -9.00
CA THR A 85 5.55 27.36 -9.81
C THR A 85 5.39 28.78 -9.27
N THR A 86 5.97 29.11 -8.12
CA THR A 86 5.94 30.48 -7.55
C THR A 86 6.38 31.57 -8.54
N PRO A 87 7.53 31.48 -9.26
CA PRO A 87 7.90 32.50 -10.23
C PRO A 87 6.96 32.54 -11.44
N ALA A 88 6.44 31.39 -11.88
CA ALA A 88 5.50 31.31 -12.99
C ALA A 88 4.15 31.98 -12.65
N ALA A 89 3.67 31.82 -11.41
CA ALA A 89 2.46 32.48 -10.93
C ALA A 89 2.61 34.01 -10.92
N SER A 90 3.76 34.54 -10.47
CA SER A 90 4.07 35.98 -10.50
C SER A 90 4.11 36.54 -11.92
N LEU A 91 4.76 35.81 -12.84
CA LEU A 91 4.79 36.18 -14.25
C LEU A 91 3.38 36.15 -14.86
N GLN A 92 2.58 35.13 -14.56
CA GLN A 92 1.20 35.04 -15.05
C GLN A 92 0.36 36.21 -14.54
N GLY A 93 0.47 36.61 -13.27
CA GLY A 93 -0.20 37.80 -12.75
C GLY A 93 0.19 39.06 -13.53
N SER A 94 1.50 39.23 -13.79
CA SER A 94 2.00 40.34 -14.60
C SER A 94 1.45 40.31 -16.04
N LEU A 95 1.37 39.13 -16.65
CA LEU A 95 0.83 38.96 -18.01
C LEU A 95 -0.68 39.19 -18.08
N THR A 96 -1.44 38.79 -17.05
CA THR A 96 -2.89 38.99 -16.96
C THR A 96 -3.25 40.47 -16.78
N HIS A 97 -2.51 41.23 -15.97
CA HIS A 97 -2.76 42.67 -15.79
C HIS A 97 -2.26 43.53 -16.95
N ARG A 98 -1.32 43.04 -17.75
CA ARG A 98 -0.73 43.77 -18.88
C ARG A 98 -1.74 44.28 -19.93
N PRO A 99 -2.72 43.51 -20.45
CA PRO A 99 -3.68 44.03 -21.43
C PRO A 99 -4.51 45.20 -20.90
N GLU A 100 -4.87 45.20 -19.61
CA GLU A 100 -5.61 46.30 -18.98
C GLU A 100 -4.76 47.58 -18.87
N LEU A 101 -3.45 47.43 -18.65
CA LEU A 101 -2.50 48.54 -18.69
C LEU A 101 -2.25 49.08 -20.10
N LEU A 102 -2.50 48.29 -21.15
CA LEU A 102 -2.40 48.72 -22.55
C LEU A 102 -3.64 49.51 -22.98
N GLU A 103 -4.83 49.12 -22.52
CA GLU A 103 -6.08 49.84 -22.77
C GLU A 103 -6.11 51.21 -22.05
N LYS A 104 -5.49 51.30 -20.86
CA LYS A 104 -5.27 52.57 -20.15
C LYS A 104 -4.17 53.45 -20.75
N LYS A 105 -3.43 53.02 -21.79
CA LYS A 105 -2.54 53.90 -22.56
C LYS A 105 -3.37 54.79 -23.50
N VAL A 106 -3.85 55.92 -22.98
CA VAL A 106 -4.34 57.00 -23.84
C VAL A 106 -3.12 57.70 -24.47
N ASN A 107 -3.07 57.76 -25.80
CA ASN A 107 -2.13 58.57 -26.60
C ASN A 107 -0.62 58.28 -26.44
N GLY A 108 -0.22 57.05 -26.15
CA GLY A 108 1.19 56.63 -26.27
C GLY A 108 2.11 56.97 -25.09
N GLU A 109 1.58 57.55 -24.00
CA GLU A 109 2.32 57.76 -22.76
C GLU A 109 1.97 56.74 -21.67
N ILE A 110 2.98 56.32 -20.91
CA ILE A 110 2.80 55.43 -19.76
C ILE A 110 2.35 56.26 -18.55
N LEU A 111 1.03 56.47 -18.40
CA LEU A 111 0.48 57.01 -17.15
C LEU A 111 0.46 55.90 -16.08
N HIS A 112 1.31 56.02 -15.07
CA HIS A 112 1.20 55.26 -13.82
C HIS A 112 0.27 56.04 -12.87
N SER A 113 -1.05 55.93 -13.05
CA SER A 113 -1.96 56.35 -11.97
C SER A 113 -2.08 55.18 -10.99
N TRP A 114 -1.42 55.32 -9.84
CA TRP A 114 -1.70 54.51 -8.66
C TRP A 114 -3.10 54.88 -8.18
N ASP A 115 -4.09 54.02 -8.43
CA ASP A 115 -5.44 54.19 -7.91
C ASP A 115 -5.48 53.55 -6.52
N GLY A 116 -5.57 54.40 -5.50
CA GLY A 116 -5.28 54.10 -4.10
C GLY A 116 -6.32 53.26 -3.37
N GLU A 117 -7.07 52.41 -4.05
CA GLU A 117 -8.12 51.58 -3.44
C GLU A 117 -7.62 50.15 -3.24
N SER A 118 -6.77 49.97 -2.23
CA SER A 118 -6.51 48.66 -1.67
C SER A 118 -7.70 48.24 -0.80
N THR A 119 -8.68 47.54 -1.38
CA THR A 119 -9.67 46.81 -0.58
C THR A 119 -9.02 45.55 0.00
N TRP A 120 -8.21 45.75 1.05
CA TRP A 120 -7.88 44.69 1.98
C TRP A 120 -9.14 44.38 2.79
N THR A 121 -9.87 43.34 2.41
CA THR A 121 -10.80 42.67 3.32
C THR A 121 -10.03 41.59 4.05
N TYR A 122 -9.98 41.73 5.38
CA TYR A 122 -9.40 40.78 6.32
C TYR A 122 -10.08 39.41 6.21
#